data_AF-A0A4Q1SZT8-F1
#
_entry.id   AF-A0A4Q1SZT8-F1
#
_cell.length_a   1.000
_cell.length_b   1.000
_cell.length_c   1.000
_cell.angle_alpha   90.00
_cell.angle_beta   90.00
_cell.angle_gamma   90.00
#
_symmetry.space_group_name_H-M   'P 1'
#
loop_
_entity.id
_entity.type
_entity.pdbx_description
1 polymer ?
#
loop_
_entity_poly.entity_id
_entity_poly.type
_entity_poly.pdbx_seq_one_letter_code
_entity_poly.pdbx_strand_id
1 'polypeptide(L)' 'MAPKKKKVISSSFDNMKHYMKSVTSDTCIQCTQQCQRGLAYIEKMSKPGAIGYGVSCILTRGTPTQDTKSKAGKRK' A
#
# COMPACT_ATOMS: atom_id res chain seq x y z
N MET A 1 -18.75 23.38 -38.21
CA MET A 1 -17.72 22.50 -37.60
C MET A 1 -17.59 22.85 -36.12
N ALA A 2 -18.22 22.09 -35.23
CA ALA A 2 -18.14 22.34 -33.79
C ALA A 2 -16.95 21.56 -33.18
N PRO A 3 -16.01 22.19 -32.47
CA PRO A 3 -14.93 21.47 -31.82
C PRO A 3 -15.50 20.66 -30.64
N LYS A 4 -15.40 19.34 -30.76
CA LYS A 4 -15.74 18.40 -29.69
C LYS A 4 -14.86 18.72 -28.48
N LYS A 5 -15.42 19.35 -27.44
CA LYS A 5 -14.74 19.60 -26.17
C LYS A 5 -14.27 18.26 -25.61
N LYS A 6 -12.96 18.02 -25.64
CA LYS A 6 -12.34 16.88 -25.01
C LYS A 6 -12.52 17.06 -23.51
N LYS A 7 -13.41 16.26 -22.92
CA LYS A 7 -13.61 16.21 -21.46
C LYS A 7 -12.27 15.79 -20.87
N VAL A 8 -11.53 16.76 -20.30
CA VAL A 8 -10.31 16.49 -19.55
C VAL A 8 -10.76 15.64 -18.38
N ILE A 9 -10.48 14.34 -18.46
CA ILE A 9 -10.63 13.42 -17.34
C ILE A 9 -9.62 13.94 -16.32
N SER A 10 -10.07 14.80 -15.40
CA SER A 10 -9.26 15.29 -14.30
C SER A 10 -8.71 14.06 -13.61
N SER A 11 -7.41 13.90 -13.75
CA SER A 11 -6.61 12.76 -13.35
C SER A 11 -6.91 12.35 -11.92
N SER A 12 -7.71 11.30 -11.73
CA SER A 12 -7.91 10.66 -10.41
C SER A 12 -6.58 10.29 -9.73
N PHE A 13 -5.50 10.18 -10.52
CA PHE A 13 -4.12 10.02 -10.05
C PHE A 13 -3.57 11.19 -9.24
N ASP A 14 -3.99 12.43 -9.49
CA ASP A 14 -3.44 13.60 -8.78
C ASP A 14 -3.95 13.66 -7.33
N ASN A 15 -5.21 13.28 -7.10
CA ASN A 15 -5.81 13.17 -5.77
C ASN A 15 -5.21 12.02 -4.93
N MET A 16 -4.52 11.05 -5.55
CA MET A 16 -3.94 9.88 -4.87
C MET A 16 -2.45 10.04 -4.51
N LYS A 17 -1.83 11.19 -4.79
CA LYS A 17 -0.44 11.48 -4.39
C LYS A 17 -0.18 11.30 -2.89
N HIS A 18 -1.20 11.53 -2.07
CA HIS A 18 -1.12 11.43 -0.62
C HIS A 18 -1.55 10.07 -0.07
N TYR A 19 -2.11 9.19 -0.91
CA TYR A 19 -2.57 7.88 -0.46
C TYR A 19 -1.38 6.93 -0.31
N MET A 20 -1.19 6.41 0.90
CA MET A 20 -0.23 5.35 1.21
C MET A 20 -0.99 4.13 1.69
N LYS A 21 -0.61 2.93 1.23
CA LYS A 21 -1.22 1.69 1.72
C LYS A 21 -0.72 1.37 3.13
N SER A 22 -1.62 0.89 3.97
CA SER A 22 -1.26 0.23 5.22
C SER A 22 -0.80 -1.19 4.91
N VAL A 23 0.43 -1.51 5.28
CA VAL A 23 1.02 -2.83 5.03
C VAL A 23 1.39 -3.51 6.35
N THR A 24 1.41 -4.84 6.40
CA THR A 24 1.68 -5.61 7.63
C THR A 24 3.17 -5.96 7.76
N SER A 25 3.56 -6.48 8.93
CA SER A 25 4.94 -6.91 9.20
C SER A 25 5.44 -7.91 8.16
N ASP A 26 4.61 -8.84 7.69
CA ASP A 26 4.97 -9.84 6.69
C ASP A 26 5.48 -9.18 5.40
N THR A 27 4.75 -8.18 4.92
CA THR A 27 5.15 -7.43 3.72
C THR A 27 6.40 -6.59 3.94
N CYS A 28 6.60 -6.05 5.15
CA CYS A 28 7.82 -5.32 5.49
C CYS A 28 9.05 -6.25 5.56
N ILE A 29 8.89 -7.50 6.02
CA ILE A 29 9.95 -8.51 6.10
C ILE A 29 10.33 -8.98 4.68
N GLN A 30 9.35 -9.15 3.79
CA GLN A 30 9.56 -9.55 2.40
C GLN A 30 10.04 -8.41 1.49
N CYS A 31 9.99 -7.17 1.97
CA CYS A 31 10.36 -6.01 1.17
C CYS A 31 11.88 -5.99 0.94
N THR A 32 12.29 -5.97 -0.34
CA THR A 32 13.70 -5.84 -0.73
C THR A 32 14.29 -4.49 -0.34
N GLN A 33 13.46 -3.44 -0.29
CA GLN A 33 13.85 -2.11 0.13
C GLN A 33 13.32 -1.81 1.53
N GLN A 34 14.08 -2.19 2.56
CA GLN A 34 13.71 -1.90 3.94
C GLN A 34 13.73 -0.40 4.21
N CYS A 35 12.65 0.10 4.81
CA CYS A 35 12.50 1.50 5.20
C CYS A 35 12.49 1.64 6.73
N GLN A 36 12.91 2.80 7.23
CA GLN A 36 12.96 3.07 8.68
C GLN A 36 11.62 2.81 9.39
N ARG A 37 10.49 3.14 8.74
CA ARG A 37 9.16 2.88 9.29
C ARG A 37 8.86 1.38 9.42
N GLY A 38 9.23 0.59 8.41
CA GLY A 38 9.04 -0.86 8.40
C GLY A 38 9.91 -1.55 9.43
N LEU A 39 11.18 -1.16 9.54
CA LEU A 39 12.11 -1.68 10.54
C LEU A 39 11.61 -1.44 11.97
N ALA A 40 11.24 -0.20 12.28
CA ALA A 40 10.67 0.13 13.60
C ALA A 40 9.36 -0.62 13.88
N TYR A 41 8.56 -0.91 12.85
CA TYR A 41 7.34 -1.69 13.01
C TYR A 41 7.64 -3.17 13.30
N ILE A 42 8.61 -3.77 12.62
CA ILE A 42 9.06 -5.15 12.87
C ILE A 42 9.60 -5.29 14.29
N GLU A 43 10.44 -4.35 14.74
CA GLU A 43 10.96 -4.34 16.11
C GLU A 43 9.85 -4.25 17.18
N LYS A 44 8.80 -3.48 16.91
CA LYS A 44 7.61 -3.42 17.77
C LYS A 44 6.83 -4.73 17.77
N MET A 45 6.67 -5.37 16.61
CA MET A 45 5.98 -6.66 16.47
C MET A 45 6.75 -7.82 17.08
N SER A 46 8.08 -7.71 17.21
CA SER A 46 8.91 -8.75 17.85
C SER A 46 8.67 -8.87 19.36
N LYS A 47 7.97 -7.90 19.97
CA LYS A 47 7.65 -7.93 21.41
C LYS A 47 6.44 -8.84 21.68
N PRO A 48 6.51 -9.75 22.66
CA PRO A 48 5.39 -10.61 23.01
C PRO A 48 4.20 -9.76 23.49
N GLY A 49 3.03 -9.97 22.90
CA GLY A 49 1.81 -9.19 23.17
C GLY A 49 1.63 -7.94 22.30
N ALA A 50 2.49 -7.69 21.32
CA ALA A 50 2.32 -6.58 20.38
C ALA A 50 1.18 -6.85 19.38
N ILE A 51 0.26 -5.89 19.27
CA ILE A 51 -0.83 -5.91 18.27
C ILE A 51 -0.47 -4.94 17.14
N GLY A 52 -0.39 -5.46 15.93
CA GLY A 52 -0.02 -4.71 14.74
C GLY A 52 -1.20 -4.16 13.97
N TYR A 53 -1.31 -2.84 13.89
CA TYR A 53 -2.34 -2.14 13.09
C TYR A 53 -1.89 -1.83 11.65
N GLY A 54 -0.71 -2.31 11.25
CA GLY A 54 -0.07 -2.00 9.98
C GLY A 54 0.69 -0.68 9.98
N VAL A 55 1.55 -0.50 8.97
CA VAL A 55 2.38 0.69 8.77
C VAL A 55 2.12 1.29 7.39
N SER A 56 2.02 2.63 7.32
CA SER A 56 1.87 3.33 6.04
C SER A 56 3.14 3.21 5.20
N CYS A 57 3.07 2.52 4.06
CA CYS A 57 4.22 2.29 3.19
C CYS A 57 4.45 3.49 2.24
N ILE A 58 5.58 4.17 2.43
CA ILE A 58 5.98 5.31 1.58
C ILE A 58 6.24 4.92 0.13
N LEU A 59 6.53 3.65 -0.15
CA LEU A 59 6.83 3.15 -1.49
C LEU A 59 5.55 2.87 -2.30
N THR A 60 4.39 2.79 -1.65
CA THR A 60 3.10 2.51 -2.31
C THR A 60 2.33 3.75 -2.78
N ARG A 61 2.93 4.95 -2.65
CA ARG A 61 2.32 6.24 -3.01
C ARG A 61 1.74 6.21 -4.43
N GLY A 62 0.45 6.51 -4.57
CA GLY A 62 -0.21 6.67 -5.88
C GLY A 62 -0.60 5.38 -6.62
N THR A 63 -0.42 4.19 -6.04
CA THR A 63 -0.88 2.93 -6.65
C THR A 63 -2.18 2.42 -6.00
N PRO A 64 -3.30 2.31 -6.74
CA PRO A 64 -4.60 1.87 -6.18
C PRO A 64 -4.75 0.35 -6.06
N THR A 65 -3.70 -0.45 -6.29
CA THR A 65 -3.81 -1.92 -6.31
C THR A 65 -3.96 -2.49 -4.90
N GLN A 66 -5.17 -2.44 -4.36
CA GLN A 66 -5.50 -3.15 -3.14
C GLN A 66 -5.17 -4.64 -3.30
N ASP A 67 -4.54 -5.17 -2.27
CA ASP A 67 -3.95 -6.49 -2.13
C ASP A 67 -5.00 -7.63 -2.16
N THR A 68 -5.79 -7.73 -3.23
CA THR A 68 -6.80 -8.79 -3.40
C THR A 68 -6.22 -10.15 -3.77
N LYS A 69 -4.89 -10.34 -3.76
CA LYS A 69 -4.23 -11.58 -4.18
C LYS A 69 -3.83 -12.55 -3.05
N SER A 70 -4.40 -12.42 -1.84
CA SER A 70 -4.10 -13.36 -0.73
C SER A 70 -5.27 -14.25 -0.27
N LYS A 71 -6.34 -14.38 -1.07
CA LYS A 71 -7.36 -15.44 -0.89
C LYS A 71 -7.62 -16.23 -2.18
N ALA A 72 -6.57 -16.84 -2.72
CA ALA A 72 -6.71 -18.17 -3.33
C ALA A 72 -6.03 -19.13 -2.34
N GLY A 73 -6.68 -19.55 -1.26
CA GLY A 73 -7.92 -20.32 -1.37
C GLY A 73 -7.62 -21.72 -1.90
N LYS A 74 -6.69 -22.45 -1.25
CA LYS A 74 -6.86 -23.85 -0.83
C LYS A 74 -7.81 -24.68 -1.72
N ARG A 75 -7.29 -25.44 -2.68
CA ARG A 75 -7.94 -26.67 -3.14
C ARG A 75 -6.92 -27.80 -3.02
N LYS A 76 -7.39 -28.84 -2.34
CA LYS A 76 -6.69 -30.06 -1.93
C LYS A 76 -6.02 -30.76 -3.10
#